data_AF-A0A955QQ86-F1
#
_entry.id   AF-A0A955QQ86-F1
#
_cell.length_a   1.000
_cell.length_b   1.000
_cell.length_c   1.000
_cell.angle_alpha   90.00
_cell.angle_beta   90.00
_cell.angle_gamma   90.00
#
_symmetry.space_group_name_H-M   'P 1'
#
loop_
_entity.id
_entity.type
_entity.pdbx_description
1 polymer ?
#
loop_
_entity_poly.entity_id
_entity_poly.type
_entity_poly.pdbx_seq_one_letter_code
_entity_poly.pdbx_strand_id
1 'polypeptide(L)'
;MMKRSMSRILCLLIVMGGCGGGISSPPQWTRNDHLPMYGGMNRSVVPELKATDEKLIAETSRHYGSRTKAAEALVDQGFRFYYQDDLTRAMRCFNQAWLLDPKNPEVYWGFGSILHDQEKMCEAMTHFETAVSAGRYIHGLYPDAGRVISLCGVQNIYLTPETRQNFYNRSDALYTEAVEKDQNKGYVYASWASAYYWRENYVLAWAMVKRAREAGG
;
A
#
# COMPACT_ATOMS: atom_id res chain seq x y z
N MET A 1 -22.62 -5.06 56.06
CA MET A 1 -22.84 -6.16 57.02
C MET A 1 -22.76 -7.49 56.29
N MET A 2 -22.01 -8.39 56.90
CA MET A 2 -21.38 -9.60 56.37
C MET A 2 -22.34 -10.80 56.42
N LYS A 3 -22.49 -11.56 55.33
CA LYS A 3 -23.00 -12.95 55.33
C LYS A 3 -22.11 -13.76 54.38
N ARG A 4 -21.00 -14.29 54.89
CA ARG A 4 -20.79 -15.67 55.38
C ARG A 4 -21.11 -16.76 54.35
N SER A 5 -20.00 -17.32 53.89
CA SER A 5 -19.75 -18.57 53.16
C SER A 5 -20.22 -19.83 53.90
N MET A 6 -20.12 -20.96 53.18
CA MET A 6 -20.08 -22.38 53.59
C MET A 6 -21.42 -23.13 53.47
N SER A 7 -21.53 -24.30 52.84
CA SER A 7 -20.55 -25.28 52.37
C SER A 7 -21.26 -26.37 51.53
N ARG A 8 -20.45 -27.26 50.94
CA ARG A 8 -20.72 -28.67 50.60
C ARG A 8 -21.12 -28.97 49.15
N ILE A 9 -20.23 -29.63 48.41
CA ILE A 9 -20.25 -31.09 48.15
C ILE A 9 -19.19 -31.41 47.09
N LEU A 10 -18.29 -32.30 47.47
CA LEU A 10 -17.32 -32.97 46.63
C LEU A 10 -18.07 -34.05 45.81
N CYS A 11 -18.15 -33.89 44.49
CA CYS A 11 -18.57 -34.95 43.57
C CYS A 11 -17.40 -35.30 42.65
N LEU A 12 -16.78 -36.45 42.92
CA LEU A 12 -15.96 -37.18 41.96
C LEU A 12 -16.86 -37.61 40.79
N LEU A 13 -16.53 -37.20 39.57
CA LEU A 13 -17.03 -37.82 38.35
C LEU A 13 -15.85 -38.22 37.48
N ILE A 14 -15.63 -39.54 37.44
CA ILE A 14 -14.81 -40.22 36.45
C ILE A 14 -15.60 -40.18 35.14
N VAL A 15 -15.04 -39.59 34.09
CA VAL A 15 -15.52 -39.77 32.72
C VAL A 15 -14.39 -40.31 31.87
N MET A 16 -14.67 -41.49 31.30
CA MET A 16 -13.82 -42.27 30.43
C MET A 16 -13.67 -41.64 29.04
N GLY A 17 -12.55 -42.00 28.40
CA GLY A 17 -12.16 -41.83 27.01
C GLY A 17 -13.20 -41.28 26.02
N GLY A 18 -12.88 -40.11 25.48
CA GLY A 18 -13.35 -39.67 24.17
C GLY A 18 -12.13 -39.39 23.29
N CYS A 19 -12.00 -40.11 22.18
CA CYS A 19 -11.08 -39.79 21.10
C CYS A 19 -11.43 -38.42 20.53
N GLY A 20 -10.90 -37.36 21.13
CA GLY A 20 -10.89 -36.02 20.55
C GLY A 20 -9.84 -35.98 19.46
N GLY A 21 -10.20 -36.45 18.25
CA GLY A 21 -9.52 -36.04 17.04
C GLY A 21 -9.72 -34.54 16.90
N GLY A 22 -8.82 -33.77 17.52
CA GLY A 22 -8.77 -32.34 17.35
C GLY A 22 -8.64 -32.07 15.86
N ILE A 23 -9.68 -31.47 15.28
CA ILE A 23 -9.54 -30.74 14.03
C ILE A 23 -8.54 -29.64 14.40
N SER A 24 -7.26 -29.86 14.13
CA SER A 24 -6.29 -28.79 14.16
C SER A 24 -6.76 -27.80 13.11
N SER A 25 -7.30 -26.67 13.57
CA SER A 25 -7.44 -25.49 12.72
C SER A 25 -6.10 -25.35 11.98
N PRO A 26 -6.10 -25.25 10.64
CA PRO A 26 -4.85 -25.08 9.91
C PRO A 26 -4.07 -23.93 10.56
N PRO A 27 -2.73 -24.06 10.69
CA PRO A 27 -1.91 -23.10 11.39
C PRO A 27 -2.33 -21.71 10.93
N GLN A 28 -2.65 -20.85 11.90
CA GLN A 28 -3.13 -19.50 11.66
C GLN A 28 -1.94 -18.70 11.13
N TRP A 29 -1.55 -18.95 9.88
CA TRP A 29 -0.61 -18.14 9.14
C TRP A 29 -1.15 -16.72 9.26
N THR A 30 -0.40 -15.85 9.93
CA THR A 30 -0.78 -14.46 10.13
C THR A 30 -1.17 -13.93 8.75
N ARG A 31 -2.45 -13.58 8.59
CA ARG A 31 -3.02 -13.26 7.29
C ARG A 31 -2.45 -11.93 6.84
N ASN A 32 -1.28 -11.94 6.20
CA ASN A 32 -0.56 -10.72 5.81
C ASN A 32 -0.99 -10.17 4.45
N ASP A 33 -2.08 -10.68 3.88
CA ASP A 33 -2.60 -10.25 2.56
C ASP A 33 -3.12 -8.80 2.54
N HIS A 34 -3.25 -8.18 3.71
CA HIS A 34 -3.57 -6.77 3.94
C HIS A 34 -2.33 -5.85 4.01
N LEU A 35 -1.12 -6.40 3.94
CA LEU A 35 0.13 -5.65 3.90
C LEU A 35 0.77 -5.76 2.51
N PRO A 36 1.49 -4.73 2.03
CA PRO A 36 2.27 -4.83 0.81
C PRO A 36 3.24 -6.01 0.84
N MET A 37 3.33 -6.72 -0.28
CA MET A 37 4.17 -7.91 -0.47
C MET A 37 4.02 -8.93 0.67
N TYR A 38 2.79 -9.13 1.15
CA TYR A 38 2.49 -10.00 2.29
C TYR A 38 3.31 -9.71 3.55
N GLY A 39 3.64 -8.43 3.80
CA GLY A 39 4.47 -8.00 4.92
C GLY A 39 5.94 -8.43 4.79
N GLY A 40 6.43 -8.65 3.57
CA GLY A 40 7.81 -9.08 3.33
C GLY A 40 8.08 -10.56 3.66
N MET A 41 7.03 -11.34 3.93
CA MET A 41 7.17 -12.77 4.20
C MET A 41 7.74 -13.50 2.98
N ASN A 42 8.80 -14.29 3.18
CA ASN A 42 9.28 -15.19 2.13
C ASN A 42 8.35 -16.41 2.01
N ARG A 43 7.28 -16.27 1.23
CA ARG A 43 6.25 -17.32 1.04
C ARG A 43 6.78 -18.57 0.32
N SER A 44 7.88 -18.45 -0.42
CA SER A 44 8.46 -19.55 -1.20
C SER A 44 9.06 -20.67 -0.34
N VAL A 45 9.39 -20.40 0.94
CA VAL A 45 9.95 -21.40 1.86
C VAL A 45 8.87 -22.16 2.63
N VAL A 46 7.61 -21.70 2.57
CA VAL A 46 6.46 -22.36 3.18
C VAL A 46 5.77 -23.21 2.12
N PRO A 47 5.83 -24.55 2.18
CA PRO A 47 5.36 -25.42 1.11
C PRO A 47 3.90 -25.15 0.69
N GLU A 48 3.01 -24.91 1.65
CA GLU A 48 1.59 -24.68 1.40
C GLU A 48 1.36 -23.34 0.67
N LEU A 49 2.08 -22.29 1.07
CA LEU A 49 1.97 -20.97 0.43
C LEU A 49 2.62 -20.98 -0.95
N LYS A 50 3.78 -21.63 -1.10
CA LYS A 50 4.43 -21.82 -2.41
C LYS A 50 3.49 -22.52 -3.39
N ALA A 51 2.89 -23.64 -3.00
CA ALA A 51 1.96 -24.38 -3.85
C ALA A 51 0.74 -23.53 -4.25
N THR A 52 0.23 -22.72 -3.32
CA THR A 52 -0.88 -21.79 -3.57
C THR A 52 -0.49 -20.69 -4.56
N ASP A 53 0.69 -20.09 -4.39
CA ASP A 53 1.20 -19.02 -5.25
C ASP A 53 1.51 -19.55 -6.66
N GLU A 54 2.13 -20.73 -6.77
CA GLU A 54 2.39 -21.40 -8.06
C GLU A 54 1.11 -21.72 -8.81
N LYS A 55 0.09 -22.22 -8.10
CA LYS A 55 -1.24 -22.47 -8.69
C LYS A 55 -1.88 -21.18 -9.19
N LEU A 56 -1.90 -20.13 -8.36
CA LEU A 56 -2.44 -18.82 -8.73
C LEU A 56 -1.73 -18.27 -9.98
N ILE A 57 -0.41 -18.32 -10.00
CA ILE A 57 0.40 -17.84 -11.13
C ILE A 57 0.05 -18.63 -12.39
N ALA A 58 -0.01 -19.97 -12.33
CA ALA A 58 -0.29 -20.82 -13.48
C ALA A 58 -1.70 -20.60 -14.05
N GLU A 59 -2.72 -20.60 -13.20
CA GLU A 59 -4.12 -20.46 -13.62
C GLU A 59 -4.41 -19.07 -14.17
N THR A 60 -3.95 -18.03 -13.47
CA THR A 60 -4.19 -16.64 -13.86
C THR A 60 -3.41 -16.31 -15.15
N SER A 61 -2.16 -16.76 -15.26
CA SER A 61 -1.38 -16.55 -16.49
C SER A 61 -1.99 -17.28 -17.69
N ARG A 62 -2.57 -18.48 -17.49
CA ARG A 62 -3.28 -19.18 -18.56
C ARG A 62 -4.52 -18.42 -19.01
N HIS A 63 -5.29 -17.89 -18.05
CA HIS A 63 -6.51 -17.15 -18.34
C HIS A 63 -6.25 -15.86 -19.16
N TYR A 64 -5.25 -15.07 -18.76
CA TYR A 64 -4.90 -13.81 -19.43
C TYR A 64 -3.85 -13.96 -20.55
N GLY A 65 -3.31 -15.17 -20.74
CA GLY A 65 -2.34 -15.52 -21.77
C GLY A 65 -0.86 -15.28 -21.42
N SER A 66 -0.55 -14.47 -20.41
CA SER A 66 0.81 -14.32 -19.87
C SER A 66 0.82 -13.80 -18.43
N ARG A 67 1.97 -13.94 -17.74
CA ARG A 67 2.16 -13.37 -16.39
C ARG A 67 2.00 -11.85 -16.37
N THR A 68 2.56 -11.16 -17.37
CA THR A 68 2.49 -9.70 -17.48
C THR A 68 1.05 -9.22 -17.65
N LYS A 69 0.29 -9.80 -18.59
CA LYS A 69 -1.14 -9.45 -18.79
C LYS A 69 -2.00 -9.77 -17.58
N ALA A 70 -1.71 -10.89 -16.90
CA ALA A 70 -2.37 -11.23 -15.65
C ALA A 70 -2.08 -10.21 -14.54
N ALA A 71 -0.83 -9.74 -14.42
CA ALA A 71 -0.47 -8.72 -13.45
C ALA A 71 -1.15 -7.37 -13.75
N GLU A 72 -1.16 -6.93 -15.01
CA GLU A 72 -1.86 -5.72 -15.46
C GLU A 72 -3.37 -5.78 -15.13
N ALA A 73 -4.04 -6.89 -15.45
CA ALA A 73 -5.46 -7.06 -15.14
C ALA A 73 -5.77 -7.01 -13.63
N LEU A 74 -4.89 -7.56 -12.80
CA LEU A 74 -5.01 -7.49 -11.34
C LEU A 74 -4.69 -6.10 -10.79
N VAL A 75 -3.75 -5.37 -11.38
CA VAL A 75 -3.51 -3.96 -11.07
C VAL A 75 -4.77 -3.14 -11.35
N ASP A 76 -5.36 -3.28 -12.53
CA ASP A 76 -6.60 -2.58 -12.89
C ASP A 76 -7.74 -2.91 -11.92
N GLN A 77 -7.85 -4.18 -11.52
CA GLN A 77 -8.81 -4.61 -10.51
C GLN A 77 -8.52 -4.02 -9.13
N GLY A 78 -7.24 -3.95 -8.74
CA GLY A 78 -6.80 -3.33 -7.51
C GLY A 78 -7.20 -1.86 -7.44
N PHE A 79 -6.93 -1.09 -8.50
CA PHE A 79 -7.34 0.31 -8.58
C PHE A 79 -8.87 0.47 -8.58
N ARG A 80 -9.64 -0.41 -9.24
CA ARG A 80 -11.11 -0.38 -9.14
C ARG A 80 -11.59 -0.54 -7.70
N PHE A 81 -11.00 -1.46 -6.92
CA PHE A 81 -11.35 -1.60 -5.51
C PHE A 81 -10.87 -0.42 -4.66
N TYR A 82 -9.69 0.12 -4.96
CA TYR A 82 -9.15 1.31 -4.31
C TYR A 82 -10.09 2.51 -4.46
N TYR A 83 -10.57 2.79 -5.66
CA TYR A 83 -11.54 3.87 -5.91
C TYR A 83 -12.95 3.61 -5.31
N GLN A 84 -13.22 2.37 -4.88
CA GLN A 84 -14.41 2.01 -4.11
C GLN A 84 -14.18 2.06 -2.58
N ASP A 85 -13.02 2.55 -2.14
CA ASP A 85 -12.57 2.56 -0.75
C ASP A 85 -12.41 1.16 -0.12
N ASP A 86 -12.36 0.11 -0.94
CA ASP A 86 -12.10 -1.25 -0.48
C ASP A 86 -10.60 -1.56 -0.50
N LEU A 87 -9.88 -0.94 0.44
CA LEU A 87 -8.43 -1.05 0.55
C LEU A 87 -7.97 -2.49 0.81
N THR A 88 -8.82 -3.33 1.43
CA THR A 88 -8.49 -4.74 1.71
C THR A 88 -8.47 -5.56 0.42
N ARG A 89 -9.49 -5.44 -0.44
CA ARG A 89 -9.51 -6.15 -1.73
C ARG A 89 -8.47 -5.55 -2.69
N ALA A 90 -8.27 -4.24 -2.67
CA ALA A 90 -7.23 -3.58 -3.46
C ALA A 90 -5.83 -4.13 -3.12
N MET A 91 -5.48 -4.20 -1.84
CA MET A 91 -4.19 -4.73 -1.40
C MET A 91 -3.97 -6.19 -1.82
N ARG A 92 -5.01 -7.03 -1.75
CA ARG A 92 -4.93 -8.42 -2.23
C ARG A 92 -4.65 -8.49 -3.73
N CYS A 93 -5.33 -7.67 -4.53
CA CYS A 93 -5.08 -7.61 -5.97
C CYS A 93 -3.65 -7.17 -6.28
N PHE A 94 -3.14 -6.12 -5.63
CA PHE A 94 -1.76 -5.68 -5.81
C PHE A 94 -0.73 -6.73 -5.34
N ASN A 95 -1.00 -7.43 -4.24
CA ASN A 95 -0.17 -8.56 -3.78
C ASN A 95 -0.13 -9.73 -4.77
N GLN A 96 -1.26 -10.05 -5.39
CA GLN A 96 -1.33 -11.09 -6.42
C GLN A 96 -0.64 -10.64 -7.71
N ALA A 97 -0.82 -9.38 -8.12
CA ALA A 97 -0.11 -8.80 -9.25
C ALA A 97 1.41 -8.80 -9.03
N TRP A 98 1.87 -8.52 -7.81
CA TRP A 98 3.28 -8.61 -7.41
C TRP A 98 3.86 -10.02 -7.56
N LEU A 99 3.10 -11.07 -7.18
CA LEU A 99 3.53 -12.46 -7.38
C LEU A 99 3.70 -12.80 -8.87
N LEU A 100 2.86 -12.23 -9.73
CA LEU A 100 2.89 -12.45 -11.18
C LEU A 100 4.02 -11.67 -11.84
N ASP A 101 4.17 -10.39 -11.53
CA ASP A 101 5.22 -9.51 -12.05
C ASP A 101 5.74 -8.56 -10.95
N PRO A 102 6.81 -8.94 -10.23
CA PRO A 102 7.39 -8.11 -9.18
C PRO A 102 8.14 -6.89 -9.74
N LYS A 103 8.26 -6.72 -11.05
CA LYS A 103 8.88 -5.55 -11.68
C LYS A 103 7.86 -4.53 -12.18
N ASN A 104 6.56 -4.80 -12.06
CA ASN A 104 5.53 -3.88 -12.51
C ASN A 104 5.44 -2.64 -11.59
N PRO A 105 5.79 -1.43 -12.05
CA PRO A 105 5.76 -0.23 -11.21
C PRO A 105 4.38 0.15 -10.68
N GLU A 106 3.29 -0.20 -11.38
CA GLU A 106 1.93 0.15 -10.95
C GLU A 106 1.50 -0.62 -9.70
N VAL A 107 2.08 -1.80 -9.46
CA VAL A 107 1.89 -2.55 -8.22
C VAL A 107 2.42 -1.76 -7.03
N TYR A 108 3.61 -1.17 -7.17
CA TYR A 108 4.22 -0.34 -6.13
C TYR A 108 3.50 1.00 -5.98
N TRP A 109 2.98 1.57 -7.06
CA TRP A 109 2.08 2.72 -6.98
C TRP A 109 0.81 2.40 -6.17
N GLY A 110 0.19 1.24 -6.43
CA GLY A 110 -0.97 0.76 -5.68
C GLY A 110 -0.68 0.55 -4.19
N PHE A 111 0.45 -0.08 -3.85
CA PHE A 111 0.89 -0.21 -2.46
C PHE A 111 1.10 1.14 -1.78
N GLY A 112 1.79 2.06 -2.46
CA GLY A 112 2.01 3.41 -1.96
C GLY A 112 0.71 4.18 -1.73
N SER A 113 -0.25 4.07 -2.65
CA SER A 113 -1.54 4.76 -2.56
C SER A 113 -2.37 4.28 -1.36
N ILE A 114 -2.43 2.96 -1.13
CA ILE A 114 -3.13 2.42 0.05
C ILE A 114 -2.44 2.86 1.35
N LEU A 115 -1.10 2.84 1.39
CA LEU A 115 -0.37 3.27 2.59
C LEU A 115 -0.50 4.77 2.85
N HIS A 116 -0.57 5.60 1.80
CA HIS A 116 -0.86 7.02 1.89
C HIS A 116 -2.22 7.26 2.55
N ASP A 117 -3.26 6.53 2.13
CA ASP A 117 -4.61 6.65 2.70
C ASP A 117 -4.69 6.10 4.14
N GLN A 118 -3.76 5.22 4.52
CA GLN A 118 -3.56 4.77 5.89
C GLN A 118 -2.66 5.70 6.73
N GLU A 119 -2.33 6.89 6.21
CA GLU A 119 -1.45 7.89 6.85
C GLU A 119 0.00 7.43 7.09
N LYS A 120 0.44 6.34 6.46
CA LYS A 120 1.79 5.77 6.59
C LYS A 120 2.74 6.36 5.55
N MET A 121 2.96 7.67 5.63
CA MET A 121 3.62 8.43 4.56
C MET A 121 5.04 7.94 4.20
N CYS A 122 5.87 7.58 5.18
CA CYS A 122 7.24 7.14 4.90
C CYS A 122 7.33 5.70 4.38
N GLU A 123 6.37 4.84 4.75
CA GLU A 123 6.23 3.52 4.13
C GLU A 123 5.74 3.67 2.69
N ALA A 124 4.71 4.49 2.48
CA ALA A 124 4.19 4.81 1.16
C ALA A 124 5.28 5.35 0.23
N MET A 125 6.10 6.29 0.73
CA MET A 125 7.22 6.88 0.01
C MET A 125 8.14 5.82 -0.60
N THR A 126 8.50 4.79 0.16
CA THR A 126 9.40 3.72 -0.31
C THR A 126 8.82 2.99 -1.53
N HIS A 127 7.51 2.76 -1.57
CA HIS A 127 6.86 2.14 -2.72
C HIS A 127 6.73 3.10 -3.91
N PHE A 128 6.42 4.38 -3.66
CA PHE A 128 6.43 5.39 -4.72
C PHE A 128 7.79 5.56 -5.37
N GLU A 129 8.87 5.56 -4.58
CA GLU A 129 10.23 5.60 -5.10
C GLU A 129 10.56 4.37 -5.94
N THR A 130 10.12 3.18 -5.50
CA THR A 130 10.25 1.96 -6.27
C THR A 130 9.54 2.07 -7.62
N ALA A 131 8.28 2.54 -7.63
CA ALA A 131 7.50 2.75 -8.85
C ALA A 131 8.19 3.75 -9.81
N VAL A 132 8.67 4.89 -9.30
CA VAL A 132 9.36 5.92 -10.10
C VAL A 132 10.67 5.38 -10.70
N SER A 133 11.45 4.62 -9.91
CA SER A 133 12.74 4.07 -10.35
C SER A 133 12.65 3.08 -11.50
N ALA A 134 11.47 2.50 -11.77
CA ALA A 134 11.27 1.62 -12.91
C ALA A 134 11.39 2.34 -14.27
N GLY A 135 11.35 3.68 -14.29
CA GLY A 135 11.58 4.50 -15.48
C GLY A 135 10.45 4.48 -16.51
N ARG A 136 9.37 3.72 -16.28
CA ARG A 136 8.15 3.75 -17.08
C ARG A 136 7.27 4.91 -16.58
N TYR A 137 6.95 5.85 -17.48
CA TYR A 137 6.00 6.91 -17.13
C TYR A 137 4.60 6.31 -16.95
N ILE A 138 4.00 6.62 -15.80
CA ILE A 138 2.62 6.28 -15.44
C ILE A 138 1.92 7.60 -15.11
N HIS A 139 0.77 7.83 -15.73
CA HIS A 139 -0.02 9.04 -15.49
C HIS A 139 -0.38 9.17 -14.00
N GLY A 140 -0.19 10.36 -13.41
CA GLY A 140 -0.43 10.58 -11.98
C GLY A 140 0.66 10.09 -11.00
N LEU A 141 1.54 9.17 -11.40
CA LEU A 141 2.56 8.60 -10.49
C LEU A 141 3.50 9.66 -9.90
N TYR A 142 4.03 10.54 -10.76
CA TYR A 142 5.01 11.55 -10.35
C TYR A 142 4.46 12.59 -9.37
N PRO A 143 3.28 13.23 -9.62
CA PRO A 143 2.70 14.14 -8.65
C PRO A 143 2.28 13.43 -7.34
N ASP A 144 1.82 12.17 -7.41
CA ASP A 144 1.52 11.38 -6.20
C ASP A 144 2.78 11.11 -5.38
N ALA A 145 3.86 10.66 -6.03
CA ALA A 145 5.16 10.45 -5.38
C ALA A 145 5.70 11.76 -4.77
N GLY A 146 5.59 12.87 -5.50
CA GLY A 146 5.95 14.20 -5.01
C GLY A 146 5.17 14.57 -3.76
N ARG A 147 3.85 14.38 -3.74
CA ARG A 147 3.00 14.61 -2.57
C ARG A 147 3.44 13.77 -1.38
N VAL A 148 3.64 12.46 -1.57
CA VAL A 148 3.98 11.55 -0.47
C VAL A 148 5.37 11.81 0.12
N ILE A 149 6.38 12.08 -0.71
CA ILE A 149 7.73 12.47 -0.22
C ILE A 149 7.65 13.74 0.62
N SER A 150 6.86 14.72 0.16
CA SER A 150 6.62 15.96 0.91
C SER A 150 6.02 15.68 2.28
N LEU A 151 4.96 14.86 2.32
CA LEU A 151 4.25 14.54 3.55
C LEU A 151 5.11 13.72 4.52
N CYS A 152 5.90 12.75 4.04
CA CYS A 152 6.87 12.05 4.90
C CYS A 152 7.89 13.04 5.49
N GLY A 153 8.40 13.99 4.70
CA GLY A 153 9.32 15.03 5.20
C GLY A 153 8.70 15.93 6.27
N VAL A 154 7.42 16.28 6.13
CA VAL A 154 6.66 17.07 7.11
C VAL A 154 6.37 16.28 8.39
N GLN A 155 5.89 15.04 8.27
CA GLN A 155 5.42 14.25 9.41
C GLN A 155 6.55 13.58 10.19
N ASN A 156 7.68 13.30 9.55
CA ASN A 156 8.80 12.63 10.21
C ASN A 156 9.63 13.63 11.05
N ILE A 157 9.27 13.70 12.33
CA ILE A 157 9.91 14.58 13.33
C ILE A 157 11.37 14.20 13.63
N TYR A 158 11.82 13.01 13.23
CA TYR A 158 13.18 12.53 13.48
C TYR A 158 14.18 12.96 12.39
N LEU A 159 13.72 13.57 11.30
CA LEU A 159 14.60 14.05 10.23
C LEU A 159 15.38 15.30 10.69
N THR A 160 16.67 15.34 10.34
CA THR A 160 17.44 16.57 10.39
C THR A 160 16.88 17.60 9.40
N PRO A 161 17.11 18.91 9.62
CA PRO A 161 16.70 19.94 8.67
C PRO A 161 17.22 19.70 7.25
N GLU A 162 18.48 19.24 7.12
CA GLU A 162 19.09 18.92 5.83
C GLU A 162 18.38 17.76 5.12
N THR A 163 18.14 16.65 5.81
CA THR A 163 17.44 15.50 5.22
C THR A 163 16.01 15.87 4.82
N ARG A 164 15.31 16.64 5.66
CA ARG A 164 13.97 17.15 5.34
C ARG A 164 13.98 18.03 4.08
N GLN A 165 14.97 18.91 3.95
CA GLN A 165 15.11 19.74 2.76
C GLN A 165 15.39 18.91 1.50
N ASN A 166 16.20 17.84 1.61
CA ASN A 166 16.44 16.92 0.50
C ASN A 166 15.15 16.23 0.03
N PHE A 167 14.24 15.90 0.94
CA PHE A 167 12.92 15.34 0.59
C PHE A 167 12.10 16.36 -0.19
N TYR A 168 12.07 17.61 0.26
CA TYR A 168 11.35 18.69 -0.43
C TYR A 168 11.92 18.98 -1.81
N ASN A 169 13.24 19.00 -1.96
CA ASN A 169 13.90 19.17 -3.25
C ASN A 169 13.54 18.04 -4.22
N ARG A 170 13.52 16.79 -3.73
CA ARG A 170 13.14 15.63 -4.54
C ARG A 170 11.67 15.66 -4.94
N SER A 171 10.80 16.06 -4.02
CA SER A 171 9.38 16.25 -4.31
C SER A 171 9.16 17.30 -5.41
N ASP A 172 9.84 18.46 -5.32
CA ASP A 172 9.73 19.53 -6.31
C ASP A 172 10.30 19.11 -7.69
N ALA A 173 11.36 18.30 -7.71
CA ALA A 173 11.88 17.71 -8.94
C ALA A 173 10.86 16.79 -9.62
N LEU A 174 10.14 15.95 -8.86
CA LEU A 174 9.09 15.08 -9.40
C LEU A 174 7.92 15.88 -9.95
N TYR A 175 7.51 16.96 -9.28
CA TYR A 175 6.48 17.85 -9.82
C TYR A 175 6.91 18.55 -11.11
N THR A 176 8.18 18.96 -11.18
CA THR A 176 8.74 19.55 -12.39
C THR A 176 8.68 18.56 -13.56
N GLU A 177 9.12 17.32 -13.33
CA GLU A 177 9.05 16.25 -14.34
C GLU A 177 7.60 15.89 -14.70
N ALA A 178 6.68 15.92 -13.74
CA ALA A 178 5.26 15.69 -13.97
C ALA A 178 4.65 16.74 -14.92
N VAL A 179 4.99 18.02 -14.77
CA VAL A 179 4.48 19.09 -15.65
C VAL A 179 4.88 18.89 -17.11
N GLU A 180 6.05 18.27 -17.35
CA GLU A 180 6.54 17.99 -18.71
C GLU A 180 5.83 16.79 -19.35
N LYS A 181 5.52 15.76 -18.55
CA LYS A 181 5.02 14.47 -19.04
C LYS A 181 3.51 14.31 -18.97
N ASP A 182 2.87 14.97 -18.00
CA ASP A 182 1.47 14.77 -17.67
C ASP A 182 0.54 15.71 -18.44
N GLN A 183 -0.51 15.15 -19.01
CA GLN A 183 -1.54 15.91 -19.72
C GLN A 183 -2.41 16.72 -18.75
N ASN A 184 -2.64 16.22 -17.53
CA ASN A 184 -3.45 16.88 -16.53
C ASN A 184 -2.62 17.83 -15.66
N LYS A 185 -2.17 18.94 -16.26
CA LYS A 185 -1.36 19.96 -15.57
C LYS A 185 -2.12 20.61 -14.39
N GLY A 186 -3.44 20.74 -14.50
CA GLY A 186 -4.28 21.25 -13.41
C GLY A 186 -4.13 20.42 -12.14
N TYR A 187 -4.24 19.09 -12.25
CA TYR A 187 -4.01 18.17 -11.14
C TYR A 187 -2.58 18.27 -10.58
N VAL A 188 -1.57 18.30 -11.45
CA VAL A 188 -0.17 18.40 -11.02
C VAL A 188 0.06 19.65 -10.18
N TYR A 189 -0.39 20.82 -10.64
CA TYR A 189 -0.26 22.07 -9.90
C TYR A 189 -1.08 22.10 -8.62
N ALA A 190 -2.31 21.54 -8.61
CA ALA A 190 -3.13 21.45 -7.41
C ALA A 190 -2.45 20.58 -6.33
N SER A 191 -1.92 19.41 -6.72
CA SER A 191 -1.18 18.55 -5.80
C SER A 191 0.10 19.23 -5.29
N TRP A 192 0.82 19.95 -6.15
CA TRP A 192 2.01 20.70 -5.74
C TRP A 192 1.67 21.83 -4.76
N ALA A 193 0.55 22.53 -4.97
CA ALA A 193 0.04 23.53 -4.04
C ALA A 193 -0.21 22.93 -2.66
N SER A 194 -0.85 21.77 -2.58
CA SER A 194 -1.05 21.04 -1.32
C SER A 194 0.29 20.66 -0.67
N ALA A 195 1.26 20.19 -1.45
CA ALA A 195 2.59 19.87 -0.92
C ALA A 195 3.26 21.10 -0.30
N TYR A 196 3.23 22.26 -0.94
CA TYR A 196 3.76 23.50 -0.37
C TYR A 196 2.99 23.97 0.86
N TYR A 197 1.66 23.81 0.87
CA TYR A 197 0.83 24.15 2.02
C TYR A 197 1.25 23.36 3.27
N TRP A 198 1.44 22.05 3.15
CA TRP A 198 1.87 21.19 4.27
C TRP A 198 3.30 21.49 4.75
N ARG A 199 4.13 22.10 3.90
CA ARG A 199 5.46 22.63 4.28
C ARG A 199 5.40 24.04 4.85
N GLU A 200 4.21 24.59 5.07
CA GLU A 200 3.95 25.96 5.51
C GLU A 200 4.48 27.04 4.55
N ASN A 201 4.73 26.69 3.28
CA ASN A 201 5.16 27.62 2.25
C ASN A 201 3.95 28.19 1.49
N TYR A 202 3.19 29.04 2.16
CA TYR A 202 1.93 29.57 1.63
C TYR A 202 2.10 30.43 0.37
N VAL A 203 3.25 31.09 0.21
CA VAL A 203 3.56 31.89 -0.98
C VAL A 203 3.66 31.00 -2.22
N LEU A 204 4.44 29.91 -2.15
CA LEU A 204 4.55 28.97 -3.25
C LEU A 204 3.27 28.15 -3.44
N ALA A 205 2.57 27.79 -2.36
CA ALA A 205 1.27 27.13 -2.45
C ALA A 205 0.28 27.96 -3.27
N TRP A 206 0.13 29.25 -2.95
CA TRP A 206 -0.76 30.15 -3.69
C TRP A 206 -0.32 30.35 -5.14
N ALA A 207 0.98 30.39 -5.41
CA ALA A 207 1.49 30.45 -6.78
C ALA A 207 1.06 29.22 -7.60
N MET A 208 1.12 28.03 -7.02
CA MET A 208 0.67 26.79 -7.69
C MET A 208 -0.85 26.72 -7.85
N VAL A 209 -1.64 27.21 -6.88
CA VAL A 209 -3.11 27.33 -7.02
C VAL A 209 -3.49 28.16 -8.25
N LYS A 210 -2.81 29.29 -8.50
CA LYS A 210 -3.06 30.11 -9.69
C LYS A 210 -2.78 29.33 -10.98
N ARG A 211 -1.64 28.63 -11.04
CA ARG A 211 -1.27 27.79 -12.18
C ARG A 211 -2.26 26.65 -12.41
N ALA A 212 -2.78 26.04 -11.34
CA ALA A 212 -3.80 24.99 -11.44
C ALA A 212 -5.06 25.50 -12.14
N ARG A 213 -5.57 26.67 -11.72
CA ARG A 213 -6.75 27.31 -12.32
C ARG A 213 -6.54 27.69 -13.78
N GLU A 214 -5.37 28.23 -14.11
CA GLU A 214 -4.99 28.55 -15.49
C GLU A 214 -4.92 27.30 -16.38
N ALA A 215 -4.58 26.14 -15.80
CA ALA A 215 -4.51 24.85 -16.49
C ALA A 215 -5.84 24.07 -16.48
N GLY A 216 -6.95 24.68 -16.05
CA GLY A 216 -8.28 24.06 -16.04
C GLY A 216 -8.57 23.12 -14.87
N GLY A 217 -7.80 23.23 -13.77
CA GLY A 217 -8.03 22.52 -12.50
C GLY A 217 -8.62 23.39 -11.40
#